data_AF-A0A2N2MPS6-F1
#
_entry.id   AF-A0A2N2MPS6-F1
#
_cell.length_a   1.000
_cell.length_b   1.000
_cell.length_c   1.000
_cell.angle_alpha   90.00
_cell.angle_beta   90.00
_cell.angle_gamma   90.00
#
_symmetry.space_group_name_H-M   'P 1'
#
loop_
_entity.id
_entity.type
_entity.pdbx_description
1 polymer ?
#
loop_
_entity_poly.entity_id
_entity_poly.type
_entity_poly.pdbx_seq_one_letter_code
_entity_poly.pdbx_strand_id
1 'polypeptide(L)'
;MKTGKICLMLALLVLFSLESVGPTLSNADSPIRQHQAGGNSVQQHTRLDQQNFGPIDSPAALSPKWRSGRIDTTGGAEYLTDAEAAIIIEINMVRTDPAAYASNFLEPLRAYYRGRLLQYPGEIAIQTNEGIRALDECIRALETSSPLSPLVPNKGLTLAARDHANDQARTGQTGHTGSDGSSPFIRMNRYGKWNALAGENLGYGNSQARKIVTSLLIDDGVTSRGHRKNLLDRS
;
A
#
# COMPACT_ATOMS: atom_id res chain seq x y z
N MET A 1 -38.33 -1.15 -3.72
CA MET A 1 -37.13 -1.67 -4.43
C MET A 1 -36.34 -0.51 -5.02
N LYS A 2 -35.18 -0.19 -4.44
CA LYS A 2 -34.03 0.51 -5.05
C LYS A 2 -33.01 0.74 -3.93
N THR A 3 -32.48 -0.34 -3.36
CA THR A 3 -31.23 -0.28 -2.58
C THR A 3 -30.12 -0.09 -3.60
N GLY A 4 -29.74 1.18 -3.79
CA GLY A 4 -28.56 1.53 -4.57
C GLY A 4 -27.35 0.85 -3.95
N LYS A 5 -26.77 -0.11 -4.66
CA LYS A 5 -25.42 -0.59 -4.38
C LYS A 5 -24.50 0.58 -4.71
N ILE A 6 -24.16 1.31 -3.67
CA ILE A 6 -23.14 2.35 -3.65
C ILE A 6 -21.79 1.65 -3.92
N CYS A 7 -21.13 2.09 -4.99
CA CYS A 7 -19.81 1.62 -5.39
C CYS A 7 -18.81 2.67 -4.90
N LEU A 8 -18.42 2.57 -3.62
CA LEU A 8 -17.33 3.37 -3.10
C LEU A 8 -16.03 2.85 -3.72
N MET A 9 -15.40 3.70 -4.51
CA MET A 9 -14.09 3.45 -5.07
C MET A 9 -13.03 4.04 -4.17
N LEU A 10 -12.10 3.20 -3.77
CA LEU A 10 -10.77 3.59 -3.36
C LEU A 10 -9.83 3.19 -4.50
N ALA A 11 -9.40 4.14 -5.34
CA ALA A 11 -8.17 3.93 -6.09
C ALA A 11 -7.04 3.92 -5.06
N LEU A 12 -6.45 2.75 -4.81
CA LEU A 12 -5.21 2.64 -4.07
C LEU A 12 -4.09 2.44 -5.08
N LEU A 13 -3.38 3.51 -5.40
CA LEU A 13 -2.10 3.39 -6.09
C LEU A 13 -1.01 3.01 -5.09
N VAL A 14 -0.22 2.03 -5.46
CA VAL A 14 0.97 1.60 -4.72
C VAL A 14 2.08 1.48 -5.73
N LEU A 15 2.99 2.44 -5.71
CA LEU A 15 4.16 2.41 -6.56
C LEU A 15 5.30 1.65 -5.89
N PHE A 16 5.81 0.67 -6.63
CA PHE A 16 7.08 0.01 -6.38
C PHE A 16 8.22 0.93 -6.84
N SER A 17 9.11 1.34 -5.93
CA SER A 17 10.39 1.92 -6.30
C SER A 17 11.50 0.89 -6.08
N LEU A 18 12.00 0.32 -7.19
CA LEU A 18 13.34 -0.23 -7.35
C LEU A 18 13.72 0.21 -8.79
N GLU A 19 14.75 1.00 -9.05
CA GLU A 19 16.15 0.72 -8.78
C GLU A 19 16.98 1.99 -8.49
N SER A 20 18.11 1.74 -7.83
CA SER A 20 19.16 2.67 -7.43
C SER A 20 19.68 3.57 -8.55
N VAL A 21 19.67 4.88 -8.34
CA VAL A 21 20.57 5.79 -9.05
C VAL A 21 21.98 5.52 -8.50
N GLY A 22 22.78 4.75 -9.25
CA GLY A 22 24.21 4.62 -8.99
C GLY A 22 24.90 5.99 -9.14
N PRO A 23 25.93 6.31 -8.33
CA PRO A 23 26.61 7.58 -8.46
C PRO A 23 27.44 7.60 -9.74
N THR A 24 27.05 8.45 -10.69
CA THR A 24 27.97 8.96 -11.70
C THR A 24 28.95 9.92 -11.03
N LEU A 25 30.19 9.50 -10.85
CA LEU A 25 31.32 10.42 -10.72
C LEU A 25 32.34 10.07 -11.81
N SER A 26 32.44 10.98 -12.78
CA SER A 26 33.57 11.07 -13.69
C SER A 26 34.76 11.70 -12.96
N ASN A 27 35.93 11.07 -13.03
CA ASN A 27 37.08 11.63 -13.75
C ASN A 27 38.30 10.70 -13.69
N ALA A 28 39.08 10.81 -14.77
CA ALA A 28 40.25 10.05 -15.16
C ALA A 28 41.40 10.06 -14.14
N ASP A 29 42.11 8.93 -14.02
CA ASP A 29 43.48 8.74 -14.55
C ASP A 29 44.09 7.41 -14.06
N SER A 30 44.73 6.67 -14.97
CA SER A 30 45.61 5.49 -14.72
C SER A 30 47.09 5.93 -14.85
N PRO A 31 48.16 5.12 -14.62
CA PRO A 31 48.22 3.65 -14.46
C PRO A 31 49.29 3.10 -13.45
N ILE A 32 49.51 1.77 -13.51
CA ILE A 32 50.64 0.92 -12.99
C ILE A 32 50.31 0.25 -11.64
N ARG A 33 50.37 -1.08 -11.41
CA ARG A 33 51.27 -2.17 -11.88
C ARG A 33 50.60 -3.56 -11.81
N GLN A 34 51.06 -4.47 -12.68
CA GLN A 34 50.71 -5.91 -12.71
C GLN A 34 51.35 -6.71 -11.56
N HIS A 35 50.61 -7.70 -11.05
CA HIS A 35 51.15 -9.01 -10.65
C HIS A 35 50.06 -10.09 -10.77
N GLN A 36 50.38 -11.17 -11.48
CA GLN A 36 49.56 -12.37 -11.68
C GLN A 36 49.71 -13.35 -10.50
N ALA A 37 48.65 -14.09 -10.18
CA ALA A 37 48.69 -15.55 -9.96
C ALA A 37 47.28 -16.16 -9.72
N GLY A 38 47.00 -17.26 -10.43
CA GLY A 38 46.38 -18.47 -9.86
C GLY A 38 44.84 -18.55 -9.80
N GLY A 39 44.25 -19.36 -10.68
CA GLY A 39 42.81 -19.63 -10.72
C GLY A 39 42.28 -20.58 -9.64
N ASN A 40 40.96 -20.54 -9.45
CA ASN A 40 40.10 -21.72 -9.50
C ASN A 40 38.63 -21.26 -9.59
N SER A 41 37.97 -21.71 -10.65
CA SER A 41 36.51 -21.80 -10.76
C SER A 41 35.95 -22.71 -9.67
N VAL A 42 34.85 -22.33 -9.03
CA VAL A 42 33.64 -23.14 -8.77
C VAL A 42 32.66 -22.29 -7.94
N GLN A 43 31.53 -22.00 -8.57
CA GLN A 43 30.17 -21.86 -8.02
C GLN A 43 30.00 -21.26 -6.61
N GLN A 44 29.56 -20.00 -6.55
CA GLN A 44 28.62 -19.55 -5.52
C GLN A 44 27.44 -18.85 -6.19
N HIS A 45 26.46 -19.67 -6.59
CA HIS A 45 25.08 -19.23 -6.74
C HIS A 45 24.28 -19.88 -5.63
N THR A 46 24.62 -19.55 -4.38
CA THR A 46 23.75 -19.80 -3.24
C THR A 46 22.61 -18.81 -3.31
N ARG A 47 21.48 -19.29 -3.85
CA ARG A 47 20.13 -18.99 -3.38
C ARG A 47 20.18 -18.32 -2.00
N LEU A 48 19.93 -17.02 -1.94
CA LEU A 48 19.43 -16.43 -0.70
C LEU A 48 17.93 -16.65 -0.74
N ASP A 49 17.63 -17.78 -0.14
CA ASP A 49 16.33 -18.37 0.07
C ASP A 49 15.32 -17.34 0.59
N GLN A 50 14.11 -17.48 0.05
CA GLN A 50 12.85 -17.43 0.78
C GLN A 50 13.06 -17.46 2.30
N GLN A 51 13.21 -16.29 2.93
CA GLN A 51 13.24 -16.23 4.38
C GLN A 51 11.83 -16.42 4.88
N ASN A 52 11.69 -17.51 5.63
CA ASN A 52 10.50 -18.05 6.24
C ASN A 52 9.98 -17.05 7.29
N PHE A 53 9.09 -16.15 6.86
CA PHE A 53 8.34 -15.29 7.78
C PHE A 53 7.20 -16.13 8.39
N GLY A 54 7.19 -16.26 9.72
CA GLY A 54 6.05 -16.81 10.46
C GLY A 54 4.75 -16.03 10.20
N PRO A 55 3.58 -16.53 10.62
CA PRO A 55 2.28 -16.37 9.95
C PRO A 55 1.62 -14.98 10.13
N ILE A 56 2.29 -13.91 9.73
CA ILE A 56 1.75 -12.54 9.77
C ILE A 56 1.42 -12.04 8.35
N ASP A 57 2.05 -12.62 7.33
CA ASP A 57 1.99 -12.14 5.95
C ASP A 57 1.12 -12.98 5.01
N SER A 58 0.44 -14.00 5.53
CA SER A 58 -0.58 -14.74 4.77
C SER A 58 -1.99 -14.24 5.12
N PRO A 59 -2.87 -14.04 4.12
CA PRO A 59 -4.32 -13.92 4.32
C PRO A 59 -4.95 -15.13 5.04
N ALA A 60 -4.16 -16.14 5.43
CA ALA A 60 -4.55 -17.28 6.24
C ALA A 60 -4.49 -17.01 7.75
N ALA A 61 -3.86 -15.93 8.20
CA ALA A 61 -3.81 -15.51 9.61
C ALA A 61 -4.97 -14.58 10.00
N LEU A 62 -6.09 -14.70 9.30
CA LEU A 62 -7.32 -13.99 9.67
C LEU A 62 -7.66 -14.36 11.11
N SER A 63 -7.83 -13.35 11.96
CA SER A 63 -8.36 -13.57 13.30
C SER A 63 -9.64 -14.43 13.19
N PRO A 64 -10.00 -15.21 14.23
CA PRO A 64 -11.17 -16.09 14.19
C PRO A 64 -12.49 -15.41 13.77
N LYS A 65 -12.54 -14.07 13.78
CA LYS A 65 -13.67 -13.24 13.40
C LYS A 65 -13.75 -12.93 11.90
N TRP A 66 -12.63 -12.70 11.20
CA TRP A 66 -12.68 -12.43 9.75
C TRP A 66 -12.73 -13.75 8.98
N ARG A 67 -13.92 -14.15 8.55
CA ARG A 67 -14.07 -15.27 7.62
C ARG A 67 -13.68 -14.79 6.23
N SER A 68 -12.75 -15.48 5.56
CA SER A 68 -12.25 -15.15 4.21
C SER A 68 -13.40 -14.78 3.24
N GLY A 69 -14.49 -15.57 3.19
CA GLY A 69 -15.64 -15.28 2.32
C GLY A 69 -16.46 -14.01 2.63
N ARG A 70 -16.14 -13.26 3.70
CA ARG A 70 -16.76 -11.95 4.01
C ARG A 70 -15.89 -10.75 3.62
N ILE A 71 -14.58 -10.94 3.49
CA ILE A 71 -13.62 -9.87 3.20
C ILE A 71 -12.98 -10.01 1.82
N ASP A 72 -12.84 -11.24 1.33
CA ASP A 72 -12.35 -11.52 -0.01
C ASP A 72 -13.49 -11.41 -1.00
N THR A 73 -13.52 -10.28 -1.70
CA THR A 73 -14.44 -9.97 -2.78
C THR A 73 -13.77 -10.07 -4.15
N THR A 74 -12.54 -10.59 -4.20
CA THR A 74 -11.70 -10.60 -5.40
C THR A 74 -11.91 -11.84 -6.27
N GLY A 75 -12.66 -12.83 -5.77
CA GLY A 75 -13.03 -14.02 -6.53
C GLY A 75 -13.65 -13.70 -7.89
N GLY A 76 -13.06 -14.25 -8.96
CA GLY A 76 -13.49 -14.02 -10.34
C GLY A 76 -13.00 -12.70 -10.98
N ALA A 77 -12.24 -11.87 -10.26
CA ALA A 77 -11.65 -10.66 -10.79
C ALA A 77 -10.27 -10.92 -11.44
N GLU A 78 -10.27 -11.65 -12.55
CA GLU A 78 -9.05 -12.09 -13.28
C GLU A 78 -8.14 -10.95 -13.77
N TYR A 79 -8.60 -9.71 -13.72
CA TYR A 79 -7.83 -8.52 -14.10
C TYR A 79 -6.94 -7.98 -12.96
N LEU A 80 -7.10 -8.48 -11.73
CA LEU A 80 -6.28 -8.12 -10.59
C LEU A 80 -4.99 -8.95 -10.55
N THR A 81 -3.92 -8.30 -10.15
CA THR A 81 -2.71 -8.97 -9.65
C THR A 81 -2.91 -9.41 -8.20
N ASP A 82 -2.08 -10.34 -7.73
CA ASP A 82 -2.11 -10.79 -6.33
C ASP A 82 -1.91 -9.62 -5.34
N ALA A 83 -1.06 -8.66 -5.69
CA ALA A 83 -0.82 -7.46 -4.87
C ALA A 83 -2.07 -6.56 -4.79
N GLU A 84 -2.73 -6.31 -5.93
CA GLU A 84 -3.97 -5.54 -5.97
C GLU A 84 -5.09 -6.26 -5.20
N ALA A 85 -5.20 -7.59 -5.31
CA ALA A 85 -6.16 -8.38 -4.57
C ALA A 85 -5.91 -8.31 -3.04
N ALA A 86 -4.65 -8.48 -2.62
CA ALA A 86 -4.27 -8.40 -1.21
C ALA A 86 -4.59 -7.04 -0.59
N ILE A 87 -4.38 -5.95 -1.34
CA ILE A 87 -4.75 -4.59 -0.93
C ILE A 87 -6.26 -4.48 -0.69
N ILE A 88 -7.09 -4.98 -1.61
CA ILE A 88 -8.55 -4.91 -1.50
C ILE A 88 -9.04 -5.72 -0.30
N ILE A 89 -8.48 -6.91 -0.09
CA ILE A 89 -8.77 -7.75 1.07
C ILE A 89 -8.42 -7.00 2.37
N GLU A 90 -7.24 -6.38 2.43
CA GLU A 90 -6.79 -5.62 3.61
C GLU A 90 -7.70 -4.42 3.91
N ILE A 91 -8.12 -3.67 2.89
CA ILE A 91 -9.12 -2.60 3.03
C ILE A 91 -10.43 -3.16 3.58
N ASN A 92 -10.86 -4.32 3.08
CA ASN A 92 -12.09 -4.95 3.54
C ASN A 92 -12.00 -5.45 4.99
N MET A 93 -10.82 -5.85 5.46
CA MET A 93 -10.61 -6.14 6.88
C MET A 93 -10.88 -4.91 7.75
N VAL A 94 -10.33 -3.75 7.36
CA VAL A 94 -10.59 -2.47 8.05
C VAL A 94 -12.07 -2.13 8.03
N ARG A 95 -12.71 -2.20 6.86
CA ARG A 95 -14.11 -1.79 6.69
C ARG A 95 -15.06 -2.68 7.48
N THR A 96 -14.85 -4.00 7.46
CA THR A 96 -15.80 -4.95 8.04
C THR A 96 -15.67 -5.12 9.55
N ASP A 97 -14.51 -4.83 10.15
CA ASP A 97 -14.32 -4.83 11.60
C ASP A 97 -13.18 -3.85 11.99
N PRO A 98 -13.44 -2.54 11.97
CA PRO A 98 -12.39 -1.54 12.20
C PRO A 98 -11.81 -1.62 13.62
N ALA A 99 -12.63 -1.91 14.62
CA ALA A 99 -12.18 -2.06 16.00
C ALA A 99 -11.23 -3.26 16.16
N ALA A 100 -11.56 -4.41 15.55
CA ALA A 100 -10.63 -5.53 15.56
C ALA A 100 -9.36 -5.22 14.75
N TYR A 101 -9.46 -4.47 13.64
CA TYR A 101 -8.28 -4.08 12.85
C TYR A 101 -7.33 -3.22 13.68
N ALA A 102 -7.86 -2.25 14.41
CA ALA A 102 -7.08 -1.44 15.34
C ALA A 102 -6.33 -2.32 16.36
N SER A 103 -7.06 -3.19 17.06
CA SER A 103 -6.47 -4.01 18.13
C SER A 103 -5.44 -5.02 17.63
N ASN A 104 -5.68 -5.67 16.50
CA ASN A 104 -4.78 -6.72 15.99
C ASN A 104 -3.57 -6.17 15.23
N PHE A 105 -3.68 -5.00 14.59
CA PHE A 105 -2.64 -4.52 13.66
C PHE A 105 -2.09 -3.14 13.97
N LEU A 106 -2.87 -2.22 14.54
CA LEU A 106 -2.39 -0.87 14.83
C LEU A 106 -1.83 -0.75 16.25
N GLU A 107 -2.49 -1.31 17.25
CA GLU A 107 -2.00 -1.26 18.63
C GLU A 107 -0.60 -1.87 18.80
N PRO A 108 -0.25 -3.01 18.18
CA PRO A 108 1.08 -3.57 18.27
C PRO A 108 2.17 -2.66 17.71
N LEU A 109 1.84 -1.77 16.75
CA LEU A 109 2.82 -0.84 16.16
C LEU A 109 3.39 0.14 17.18
N ARG A 110 2.70 0.40 18.30
CA ARG A 110 3.21 1.25 19.39
C ARG A 110 4.59 0.80 19.86
N ALA A 111 4.85 -0.51 19.87
CA ALA A 111 6.13 -1.07 20.29
C ALA A 111 7.30 -0.65 19.39
N TYR A 112 7.02 -0.31 18.12
CA TYR A 112 7.98 0.08 17.09
C TYR A 112 8.22 1.60 17.02
N TYR A 113 7.45 2.40 17.77
CA TYR A 113 7.66 3.84 17.83
C TYR A 113 8.66 4.24 18.92
N ARG A 114 9.56 5.16 18.60
CA ARG A 114 10.44 5.88 19.53
C ARG A 114 10.35 7.37 19.20
N GLY A 115 9.45 8.08 19.89
CA GLY A 115 9.10 9.46 19.56
C GLY A 115 8.50 9.56 18.16
N ARG A 116 9.24 10.15 17.22
CA ARG A 116 8.86 10.26 15.80
C ARG A 116 9.56 9.25 14.90
N LEU A 117 10.36 8.35 15.44
CA LEU A 117 10.95 7.25 14.66
C LEU A 117 10.03 6.03 14.73
N LEU A 118 9.67 5.48 13.58
CA LEU A 118 9.01 4.19 13.44
C LEU A 118 10.02 3.19 12.91
N GLN A 119 10.31 2.13 13.66
CA GLN A 119 11.26 1.10 13.24
C GLN A 119 10.63 -0.29 13.34
N TYR A 120 10.26 -0.86 12.19
CA TYR A 120 9.87 -2.26 12.12
C TYR A 120 11.07 -3.16 12.39
N PRO A 121 10.87 -4.35 12.98
CA PRO A 121 11.95 -5.32 13.19
C PRO A 121 12.65 -5.67 11.87
N GLY A 122 13.98 -5.54 11.84
CA GLY A 122 14.78 -5.84 10.66
C GLY A 122 14.77 -4.78 9.55
N GLU A 123 14.10 -3.64 9.77
CA GLU A 123 14.00 -2.57 8.78
C GLU A 123 14.69 -1.27 9.23
N ILE A 124 15.00 -0.44 8.25
CA ILE A 124 15.51 0.91 8.48
C ILE A 124 14.40 1.75 9.11
N ALA A 125 14.77 2.52 10.15
CA ALA A 125 13.83 3.40 10.82
C ALA A 125 13.33 4.51 9.88
N ILE A 126 12.03 4.79 9.96
CA ILE A 126 11.33 5.83 9.21
C ILE A 126 11.10 7.04 10.11
N GLN A 127 11.49 8.23 9.65
CA GLN A 127 11.15 9.48 10.31
C GLN A 127 9.70 9.87 9.96
N THR A 128 8.83 9.86 10.97
CA THR A 128 7.44 10.33 10.86
C THR A 128 7.33 11.81 11.22
N ASN A 129 6.26 12.46 10.77
CA ASN A 129 5.96 13.88 11.02
C ASN A 129 5.34 14.08 12.40
N GLU A 130 4.35 13.27 12.75
CA GLU A 130 3.55 13.41 13.97
C GLU A 130 3.91 12.38 15.03
N GLY A 131 4.52 11.26 14.63
CA GLY A 131 4.93 10.20 15.54
C GLY A 131 3.75 9.36 16.02
N ILE A 132 3.91 8.79 17.21
CA ILE A 132 2.92 7.90 17.82
C ILE A 132 1.53 8.54 17.98
N ARG A 133 1.45 9.88 18.00
CA ARG A 133 0.18 10.61 18.13
C ARG A 133 -0.79 10.34 16.97
N ALA A 134 -0.29 10.27 15.73
CA ALA A 134 -1.13 9.96 14.57
C ALA A 134 -1.64 8.51 14.62
N LEU A 135 -0.79 7.58 15.08
CA LEU A 135 -1.17 6.19 15.31
C LEU A 135 -2.28 6.08 16.37
N ASP A 136 -2.11 6.72 17.53
CA ASP A 136 -3.08 6.66 18.62
C ASP A 136 -4.42 7.32 18.24
N GLU A 137 -4.38 8.39 17.45
CA GLU A 137 -5.58 9.01 16.88
C GLU A 137 -6.30 8.05 15.92
N CYS A 138 -5.55 7.37 15.07
CA CYS A 138 -6.08 6.38 14.15
C CYS A 138 -6.75 5.22 14.90
N ILE A 139 -6.10 4.68 15.94
CA ILE A 139 -6.65 3.61 16.78
C ILE A 139 -8.02 4.02 17.36
N ARG A 140 -8.10 5.20 17.99
CA ARG A 140 -9.38 5.72 18.54
C ARG A 140 -10.45 5.91 17.46
N ALA A 141 -10.07 6.37 16.28
CA ALA A 141 -11.01 6.55 15.17
C ALA A 141 -11.58 5.20 14.71
N LEU A 142 -10.77 4.16 14.63
CA LEU A 142 -11.20 2.82 14.21
C LEU A 142 -12.05 2.12 15.30
N GLU A 143 -11.69 2.26 16.57
CA GLU A 143 -12.46 1.71 17.71
C GLU A 143 -13.90 2.25 17.77
N THR A 144 -14.11 3.50 17.34
CA THR A 144 -15.42 4.16 17.35
C THR A 144 -16.16 4.09 16.01
N SER A 145 -15.51 3.55 14.97
CA SER A 145 -16.11 3.39 13.65
C SER A 145 -17.04 2.18 13.61
N SER A 146 -18.23 2.33 13.03
CA SER A 146 -19.10 1.16 12.81
C SER A 146 -18.61 0.35 11.60
N PRO A 147 -18.80 -0.98 11.61
CA PRO A 147 -18.60 -1.83 10.44
C PRO A 147 -19.32 -1.32 9.18
N LEU A 148 -18.66 -1.49 8.05
CA LEU A 148 -19.11 -1.15 6.71
C LEU A 148 -19.11 -2.39 5.81
N SER A 149 -19.87 -2.30 4.72
CA SER A 149 -19.81 -3.33 3.68
C SER A 149 -18.42 -3.38 3.04
N PRO A 150 -17.92 -4.59 2.70
CA PRO A 150 -16.69 -4.73 1.95
C PRO A 150 -16.85 -4.10 0.56
N LEU A 151 -15.75 -3.59 0.02
CA LEU A 151 -15.65 -3.11 -1.35
C LEU A 151 -15.49 -4.29 -2.29
N VAL A 152 -16.05 -4.16 -3.49
CA VAL A 152 -15.90 -5.13 -4.58
C VAL A 152 -15.02 -4.47 -5.65
N PRO A 153 -13.98 -5.16 -6.16
CA PRO A 153 -13.16 -4.60 -7.22
C PRO A 153 -13.99 -4.26 -8.46
N ASN A 154 -13.58 -3.21 -9.18
CA ASN A 154 -14.17 -2.84 -10.46
C ASN A 154 -13.07 -2.70 -11.52
N LYS A 155 -13.23 -3.41 -12.64
CA LYS A 155 -12.24 -3.45 -13.72
C LYS A 155 -11.86 -2.06 -14.24
N GLY A 156 -12.83 -1.18 -14.50
CA GLY A 156 -12.54 0.14 -15.07
C GLY A 156 -11.76 1.04 -14.10
N LEU A 157 -12.07 0.92 -12.80
CA LEU A 157 -11.40 1.69 -11.75
C LEU A 157 -9.98 1.17 -11.49
N THR A 158 -9.80 -0.15 -11.53
CA THR A 158 -8.47 -0.77 -11.49
C THR A 158 -7.60 -0.31 -12.65
N LEU A 159 -8.14 -0.27 -13.87
CA LEU A 159 -7.40 0.21 -15.04
C LEU A 159 -7.03 1.70 -14.93
N ALA A 160 -7.96 2.55 -14.46
CA ALA A 160 -7.68 3.97 -14.24
C ALA A 160 -6.56 4.20 -13.19
N ALA A 161 -6.56 3.41 -12.10
CA ALA A 161 -5.52 3.47 -11.08
C ALA A 161 -4.17 2.96 -11.63
N ARG A 162 -4.19 1.86 -12.41
CA ARG A 162 -2.99 1.28 -13.01
C ARG A 162 -2.34 2.21 -14.03
N ASP A 163 -3.13 2.91 -14.84
CA ASP A 163 -2.63 3.95 -15.76
C ASP A 163 -1.85 5.03 -15.03
N HIS A 164 -2.42 5.55 -13.94
CA HIS A 164 -1.77 6.59 -13.14
C HIS A 164 -0.51 6.07 -12.46
N ALA A 165 -0.52 4.81 -11.98
CA ALA A 165 0.65 4.20 -11.37
C ALA A 165 1.78 4.09 -12.40
N ASN A 166 1.49 3.56 -13.58
CA ASN A 166 2.46 3.44 -14.65
C ASN A 166 2.99 4.80 -15.10
N ASP A 167 2.13 5.81 -15.14
CA ASP A 167 2.52 7.18 -15.47
C ASP A 167 3.51 7.79 -14.46
N GLN A 168 3.21 7.65 -13.17
CA GLN A 168 4.09 8.12 -12.10
C GLN A 168 5.39 7.32 -12.01
N ALA A 169 5.34 6.00 -12.22
CA ALA A 169 6.54 5.16 -12.30
C ALA A 169 7.47 5.62 -13.44
N ARG A 170 6.90 5.92 -14.60
CA ARG A 170 7.64 6.36 -15.79
C ARG A 170 8.23 7.77 -15.64
N THR A 171 7.52 8.67 -14.96
CA THR A 171 7.87 10.11 -14.93
C THR A 171 8.56 10.54 -13.63
N GLY A 172 8.46 9.74 -12.57
CA GLY A 172 8.88 10.13 -11.22
C GLY A 172 7.97 11.18 -10.57
N GLN A 173 6.87 11.57 -11.21
CA GLN A 173 5.92 12.52 -10.62
C GLN A 173 5.10 11.85 -9.51
N THR A 174 4.68 12.66 -8.53
CA THR A 174 3.78 12.23 -7.45
C THR A 174 2.58 13.18 -7.36
N GLY A 175 1.50 12.72 -6.72
CA GLY A 175 0.26 13.48 -6.57
C GLY A 175 -0.87 13.02 -7.50
N HIS A 176 -2.01 13.71 -7.42
CA HIS A 176 -3.26 13.27 -8.07
C HIS A 176 -3.34 13.55 -9.58
N THR A 177 -2.52 14.48 -10.07
CA THR A 177 -2.51 14.91 -11.46
C THR A 177 -1.56 14.03 -12.27
N GLY A 178 -2.05 13.45 -13.38
CA GLY A 178 -1.22 12.72 -14.32
C GLY A 178 -0.31 13.64 -15.12
N SER A 179 0.74 13.10 -15.72
CA SER A 179 1.70 13.84 -16.54
C SER A 179 1.08 14.46 -17.80
N ASP A 180 -0.09 13.96 -18.22
CA ASP A 180 -0.93 14.48 -19.29
C ASP A 180 -1.96 15.52 -18.81
N GLY A 181 -1.88 15.95 -17.55
CA GLY A 181 -2.82 16.88 -16.92
C GLY A 181 -4.15 16.24 -16.49
N SER A 182 -4.31 14.92 -16.61
CA SER A 182 -5.54 14.24 -16.21
C SER A 182 -5.73 14.27 -14.69
N SER A 183 -6.96 14.57 -14.26
CA SER A 183 -7.42 14.31 -12.89
C SER A 183 -7.86 12.84 -12.74
N PRO A 184 -8.05 12.34 -11.50
CA PRO A 184 -8.57 10.98 -11.29
C PRO A 184 -9.89 10.73 -12.02
N PHE A 185 -10.76 11.73 -12.05
CA PHE A 185 -12.05 11.68 -12.74
C PHE A 185 -11.92 11.55 -14.26
N ILE A 186 -10.95 12.26 -14.86
CA ILE A 186 -10.66 12.14 -16.29
C ILE A 186 -10.17 10.73 -16.60
N ARG A 187 -9.29 10.16 -15.77
CA ARG A 187 -8.79 8.79 -15.96
C ARG A 187 -9.91 7.75 -15.84
N MET A 188 -10.78 7.88 -14.85
CA MET A 188 -11.95 6.99 -14.71
C MET A 188 -12.88 7.03 -15.93
N ASN A 189 -13.10 8.21 -16.51
CA ASN A 189 -13.95 8.38 -17.70
C ASN A 189 -13.41 7.63 -18.94
N ARG A 190 -12.13 7.24 -18.96
CA ARG A 190 -11.57 6.41 -20.05
C ARG A 190 -12.11 4.99 -20.04
N TYR A 191 -12.48 4.48 -18.87
CA TYR A 191 -12.84 3.07 -18.66
C TYR A 191 -14.28 2.85 -18.23
N GLY A 192 -15.09 3.92 -18.16
CA GLY A 192 -16.51 3.78 -17.88
C GLY A 192 -17.19 5.08 -17.47
N LYS A 193 -18.42 4.94 -16.99
CA LYS A 193 -19.19 6.02 -16.35
C LYS A 193 -19.30 5.70 -14.87
N TRP A 194 -19.17 6.70 -14.03
CA TRP A 194 -19.25 6.58 -12.58
C TRP A 194 -20.26 7.60 -12.04
N ASN A 195 -20.78 7.33 -10.84
CA ASN A 195 -21.84 8.13 -10.21
C ASN A 195 -21.21 9.23 -9.34
N ALA A 196 -22.02 10.10 -8.73
CA ALA A 196 -21.59 11.39 -8.20
C ALA A 196 -20.41 11.42 -7.19
N LEU A 197 -20.04 10.30 -6.55
CA LEU A 197 -18.98 10.28 -5.53
C LEU A 197 -17.87 9.30 -5.91
N ALA A 198 -16.63 9.78 -5.93
CA ALA A 198 -15.41 8.99 -6.07
C ALA A 198 -14.24 9.67 -5.37
N GLY A 199 -13.28 8.87 -4.89
CA GLY A 199 -12.07 9.34 -4.21
C GLY A 199 -10.83 8.60 -4.70
N GLU A 200 -9.67 9.22 -4.49
CA GLU A 200 -8.37 8.63 -4.80
C GLU A 200 -7.47 8.71 -3.56
N ASN A 201 -6.85 7.59 -3.20
CA ASN A 201 -5.80 7.52 -2.21
C ASN A 201 -4.48 7.10 -2.89
N LEU A 202 -3.40 7.80 -2.58
CA LEU A 202 -2.08 7.51 -3.13
C LEU A 202 -1.14 7.07 -2.01
N GLY A 203 -0.49 5.93 -2.18
CA GLY A 203 0.54 5.43 -1.28
C GLY A 203 1.85 5.18 -2.03
N TYR A 204 2.98 5.45 -1.36
CA TYR A 204 4.32 5.29 -1.93
C TYR A 204 5.23 4.53 -0.98
N GLY A 205 6.23 3.83 -1.54
CA GLY A 205 7.35 3.29 -0.78
C GLY A 205 7.06 2.02 0.04
N ASN A 206 5.88 1.42 -0.08
CA ASN A 206 5.54 0.15 0.57
C ASN A 206 4.99 -0.82 -0.47
N SER A 207 5.41 -2.09 -0.43
CA SER A 207 4.91 -3.16 -1.31
C SER A 207 3.97 -4.14 -0.61
N GLN A 208 3.85 -4.04 0.73
CA GLN A 208 3.04 -4.95 1.54
C GLN A 208 1.67 -4.33 1.80
N ALA A 209 0.60 -5.03 1.41
CA ALA A 209 -0.80 -4.58 1.51
C ALA A 209 -1.12 -3.95 2.87
N ARG A 210 -0.73 -4.64 3.96
CA ARG A 210 -0.94 -4.14 5.33
C ARG A 210 -0.28 -2.80 5.58
N LYS A 211 1.00 -2.65 5.25
CA LYS A 211 1.74 -1.40 5.48
C LYS A 211 1.18 -0.25 4.67
N ILE A 212 0.73 -0.52 3.46
CA ILE A 212 0.08 0.48 2.61
C ILE A 212 -1.20 0.97 3.29
N VAL A 213 -2.08 0.03 3.68
CA VAL A 213 -3.37 0.37 4.30
C VAL A 213 -3.18 1.03 5.65
N THR A 214 -2.30 0.54 6.52
CA THR A 214 -2.01 1.18 7.81
C THR A 214 -1.41 2.57 7.64
N SER A 215 -0.52 2.79 6.66
CA SER A 215 0.02 4.11 6.36
C SER A 215 -1.08 5.10 5.97
N LEU A 216 -2.03 4.69 5.13
CA LEU A 216 -3.17 5.54 4.75
C LEU A 216 -4.17 5.77 5.88
N LEU A 217 -4.31 4.82 6.79
CA LEU A 217 -5.17 4.99 7.96
C LEU A 217 -4.54 5.94 8.99
N ILE A 218 -3.25 5.76 9.28
CA ILE A 218 -2.51 6.64 10.20
C ILE A 218 -2.43 8.05 9.60
N ASP A 219 -2.20 8.12 8.29
CA ASP A 219 -2.20 9.36 7.50
C ASP A 219 -1.26 10.43 8.08
N ASP A 220 -0.06 9.99 8.49
CA ASP A 220 0.94 10.81 9.18
C ASP A 220 1.40 11.98 8.29
N GLY A 221 1.38 13.19 8.84
CA GLY A 221 1.68 14.43 8.11
C GLY A 221 0.48 15.03 7.38
N VAL A 222 -0.68 14.37 7.38
CA VAL A 222 -1.91 14.85 6.73
C VAL A 222 -2.97 15.17 7.78
N THR A 223 -3.05 16.44 8.17
CA THR A 223 -3.97 16.91 9.23
C THR A 223 -5.45 16.65 8.92
N SER A 224 -5.83 16.62 7.64
CA SER A 224 -7.22 16.37 7.23
C SER A 224 -7.63 14.92 7.42
N ARG A 225 -6.67 13.98 7.53
CA ARG A 225 -6.89 12.53 7.56
C ARG A 225 -7.73 12.04 6.38
N GLY A 226 -7.55 12.68 5.22
CA GLY A 226 -8.36 12.47 4.03
C GLY A 226 -8.34 11.02 3.57
N HIS A 227 -7.18 10.36 3.64
CA HIS A 227 -7.03 8.98 3.20
C HIS A 227 -7.81 8.02 4.12
N ARG A 228 -7.69 8.20 5.44
CA ARG A 228 -8.47 7.43 6.42
C ARG A 228 -9.97 7.64 6.25
N LYS A 229 -10.41 8.88 6.03
CA LYS A 229 -11.82 9.19 5.79
C LYS A 229 -12.35 8.49 4.55
N ASN A 230 -11.61 8.49 3.44
CA ASN A 230 -11.99 7.77 2.22
C ASN A 230 -12.13 6.25 2.47
N LEU A 231 -11.24 5.64 3.26
CA LEU A 231 -11.30 4.22 3.62
C LEU A 231 -12.51 3.85 4.48
N LEU A 232 -12.93 4.77 5.36
CA LEU A 232 -14.04 4.60 6.31
C LEU A 232 -15.34 5.26 5.84
N ASP A 233 -15.40 5.64 4.56
CA ASP A 233 -16.57 6.30 4.01
C ASP A 233 -17.73 5.32 3.76
N ARG A 234 -18.97 5.79 4.01
CA ARG A 234 -20.21 5.00 3.86
C ARG A 234 -20.94 5.24 2.55
N SER A 235 -20.57 6.30 1.84
CA SER A 235 -21.32 6.90 0.73
C SER A 235 -21.00 6.32 -0.63
#